data_AF-N4W8W9-F1
#
_entry.id   AF-N4W8W9-F1
#
_cell.length_a   1.000
_cell.length_b   1.000
_cell.length_c   1.000
_cell.angle_alpha   90.00
_cell.angle_beta   90.00
_cell.angle_gamma   90.00
#
_symmetry.space_group_name_H-M   'P 1'
#
loop_
_entity.id
_entity.type
_entity.pdbx_description
1 polymer ?
#
loop_
_entity_poly.entity_id
_entity_poly.type
_entity_poly.pdbx_seq_one_letter_code
_entity_poly.pdbx_strand_id
1 'polypeptide(L)'
;MPDFTLFIAILIMTAIQYFMATRSSPLWGIIMPLGFVAVMTWMIITNQIDSTVKYTILLIVGLLLLIEEWVRGRKSLNNKRQIEMNKMKSHDLK
;
A
#
# COMPACT_ATOMS: atom_id res chain seq x y z
N MET A 1 2.21 26.85 -14.97
CA MET A 1 3.20 25.81 -15.32
C MET A 1 3.06 24.67 -14.33
N PRO A 2 2.43 23.55 -14.69
CA PRO A 2 1.95 22.54 -13.74
C PRO A 2 2.91 21.35 -13.52
N ASP A 3 4.07 21.33 -14.16
CA ASP A 3 4.93 20.13 -14.22
C ASP A 3 5.67 19.85 -12.89
N PHE A 4 6.12 20.90 -12.20
CA PHE A 4 6.79 20.77 -10.90
C PHE A 4 5.85 20.30 -9.79
N THR A 5 4.60 20.75 -9.82
CA THR A 5 3.59 20.39 -8.83
C THR A 5 3.24 18.91 -8.93
N LEU A 6 3.16 18.39 -10.15
CA LEU A 6 2.89 16.98 -10.44
C LEU A 6 4.08 16.10 -10.03
N PHE A 7 5.31 16.54 -10.29
CA PHE A 7 6.52 15.85 -9.87
C PHE A 7 6.65 15.76 -8.34
N ILE A 8 6.37 16.86 -7.63
CA ILE A 8 6.38 16.92 -6.17
C ILE A 8 5.31 16.00 -5.57
N ALA A 9 4.11 15.95 -6.17
CA ALA A 9 3.03 15.07 -5.71
C ALA A 9 3.40 13.58 -5.86
N ILE A 10 4.02 13.19 -6.97
CA ILE A 10 4.51 11.83 -7.21
C ILE A 10 5.61 11.47 -6.20
N LEU A 11 6.55 12.38 -5.94
CA LEU A 11 7.65 12.14 -5.01
C LEU A 11 7.15 11.94 -3.57
N ILE A 12 6.18 12.75 -3.14
CA ILE A 12 5.54 12.65 -1.82
C ILE A 12 4.75 11.34 -1.70
N MET A 13 3.98 10.96 -2.71
CA MET A 13 3.25 9.69 -2.71
C MET A 13 4.18 8.48 -2.62
N THR A 14 5.27 8.47 -3.39
CA THR A 14 6.24 7.38 -3.38
C THR A 14 6.96 7.27 -2.02
N ALA A 15 7.32 8.42 -1.43
CA ALA A 15 7.96 8.48 -0.12
C ALA A 15 7.03 7.97 0.99
N ILE A 16 5.75 8.35 0.95
CA ILE A 16 4.73 7.85 1.87
C ILE A 16 4.57 6.34 1.66
N GLN A 17 4.42 5.86 0.44
CA GLN A 17 4.26 4.42 0.15
C GLN A 17 5.42 3.57 0.68
N TYR A 18 6.67 4.01 0.51
CA TYR A 18 7.86 3.33 1.04
C TYR A 18 7.92 3.36 2.58
N PHE A 19 7.62 4.52 3.17
CA PHE A 19 7.58 4.69 4.63
C PHE A 19 6.51 3.81 5.29
N MET A 20 5.40 3.60 4.58
CA MET A 20 4.28 2.75 4.98
C MET A 20 4.59 1.27 4.92
N ALA A 21 5.28 0.82 3.87
CA ALA A 21 5.71 -0.58 3.73
C ALA A 21 6.66 -1.03 4.85
N THR A 22 7.36 -0.08 5.48
CA THR A 22 8.41 -0.38 6.47
C THR A 22 7.92 -0.40 7.93
N ARG A 23 6.70 0.08 8.23
CA ARG A 23 6.22 0.20 9.62
C ARG A 23 5.21 -0.88 10.02
N SER A 24 5.38 -1.36 11.26
CA SER A 24 4.70 -2.49 11.90
C SER A 24 3.21 -2.29 12.24
N SER A 25 2.63 -1.10 12.02
CA SER A 25 1.25 -0.81 12.42
C SER A 25 0.24 -1.27 11.35
N PRO A 26 -0.85 -1.98 11.73
CA PRO A 26 -1.90 -2.40 10.80
C PRO A 26 -2.58 -1.23 10.06
N LEU A 27 -2.51 -0.02 10.63
CA LEU A 27 -3.13 1.20 10.12
C LEU A 27 -2.65 1.58 8.71
N TRP A 28 -1.42 1.22 8.35
CA TRP A 28 -0.88 1.47 7.01
C TRP A 28 -1.56 0.63 5.92
N GLY A 29 -2.18 -0.49 6.29
CA GLY A 29 -2.97 -1.29 5.36
C GLY A 29 -4.28 -0.64 4.92
N ILE A 30 -4.82 0.28 5.71
CA ILE A 30 -6.10 0.96 5.42
C ILE A 30 -5.89 2.25 4.64
N ILE A 31 -4.82 2.98 4.95
CA ILE A 31 -4.54 4.26 4.30
C ILE A 31 -3.99 4.10 2.88
N MET A 32 -3.42 2.95 2.53
CA MET A 32 -2.97 2.66 1.17
C MET A 32 -4.14 2.48 0.17
N PRO A 33 -5.18 1.66 0.45
CA PRO A 33 -6.41 1.63 -0.33
C PRO A 33 -7.09 3.00 -0.46
N LEU A 34 -7.14 3.78 0.62
CA LEU A 34 -7.73 5.12 0.62
C LEU A 34 -6.97 6.09 -0.30
N GLY A 35 -5.64 6.08 -0.24
CA GLY A 35 -4.80 6.87 -1.14
C GLY A 35 -4.99 6.48 -2.61
N PHE A 36 -5.06 5.18 -2.89
CA PHE A 36 -5.30 4.68 -4.25
C PHE A 36 -6.66 5.16 -4.80
N VAL A 37 -7.73 5.11 -4.00
CA VAL A 37 -9.06 5.62 -4.39
C VAL A 37 -9.01 7.12 -4.66
N ALA A 38 -8.33 7.91 -3.82
CA ALA A 38 -8.22 9.35 -4.01
C ALA A 38 -7.52 9.71 -5.34
N VAL A 39 -6.44 9.00 -5.68
CA VAL A 39 -5.69 9.19 -6.93
C VAL A 39 -6.53 8.80 -8.14
N MET A 40 -7.17 7.64 -8.10
CA MET A 40 -8.08 7.21 -9.17
C MET A 40 -9.21 8.21 -9.38
N THR A 41 -9.79 8.72 -8.29
CA THR A 41 -10.86 9.73 -8.34
C THR A 41 -10.36 11.04 -8.95
N TRP A 42 -9.16 11.48 -8.60
CA TRP A 42 -8.53 12.65 -9.20
C TRP A 42 -8.29 12.47 -10.72
N MET A 43 -7.85 11.28 -11.15
CA MET A 43 -7.59 10.99 -12.55
C MET A 43 -8.85 11.01 -13.41
N ILE A 44 -9.99 10.54 -12.90
CA ILE A 44 -11.26 10.65 -13.63
C ILE A 44 -11.78 12.10 -13.65
N ILE A 45 -11.65 12.87 -12.57
CA ILE A 45 -12.06 14.28 -12.51
C ILE A 45 -11.23 15.15 -13.47
N THR A 46 -9.94 14.86 -13.59
CA THR A 46 -9.02 15.59 -14.50
C THR A 46 -9.07 15.08 -15.94
N ASN A 47 -10.03 14.22 -16.29
CA ASN A 47 -10.19 13.59 -17.61
C ASN A 47 -8.93 12.84 -18.10
N GLN A 48 -8.06 12.39 -17.19
CA GLN A 48 -6.94 11.50 -17.53
C GLN A 48 -7.43 10.07 -17.81
N ILE A 49 -8.58 9.70 -17.23
CA ILE A 49 -9.31 8.49 -17.58
C ILE A 49 -10.55 8.91 -18.35
N ASP A 50 -10.61 8.48 -19.61
CA ASP A 50 -11.62 8.84 -20.61
C ASP A 50 -12.94 8.07 -20.45
N SER A 51 -12.98 7.04 -19.60
CA SER A 51 -14.14 6.17 -19.46
C SER A 51 -14.37 5.75 -18.01
N THR A 52 -15.60 5.97 -17.53
CA THR A 52 -16.06 5.51 -16.22
C THR A 52 -15.93 3.99 -16.07
N VAL A 53 -16.16 3.23 -17.15
CA VAL A 53 -16.01 1.76 -17.13
C VAL A 53 -14.55 1.37 -16.90
N LYS A 54 -13.60 2.00 -17.61
CA LYS A 54 -12.17 1.77 -17.39
C LYS A 54 -11.76 2.12 -15.97
N TYR A 55 -12.22 3.25 -15.45
CA TYR A 55 -12.01 3.67 -14.06
C TYR A 55 -12.48 2.59 -13.08
N THR A 56 -13.72 2.10 -13.21
CA THR A 56 -14.28 1.10 -12.29
C THR A 56 -13.50 -0.20 -12.31
N ILE A 57 -13.12 -0.68 -13.49
CA ILE A 57 -12.33 -1.93 -13.62
C ILE A 57 -10.95 -1.76 -12.97
N LEU A 58 -10.24 -0.67 -13.27
CA LEU A 58 -8.91 -0.39 -12.71
C LEU A 58 -8.97 -0.22 -11.20
N LEU A 59 -10.01 0.44 -10.68
CA LEU A 59 -10.21 0.63 -9.26
C LEU A 59 -10.40 -0.70 -8.54
N ILE A 60 -11.28 -1.57 -9.04
CA ILE A 60 -11.56 -2.88 -8.42
C ILE A 60 -10.31 -3.76 -8.45
N VAL A 61 -9.65 -3.89 -9.62
CA VAL A 61 -8.46 -4.72 -9.76
C VAL A 61 -7.32 -4.20 -8.88
N GLY A 62 -7.07 -2.89 -8.88
CA GLY A 62 -6.02 -2.29 -8.07
C GLY A 62 -6.26 -2.47 -6.56
N LEU A 63 -7.50 -2.34 -6.09
CA LEU A 63 -7.84 -2.58 -4.69
C LEU A 63 -7.64 -4.04 -4.28
N LEU A 64 -8.04 -5.00 -5.12
CA LEU A 64 -7.84 -6.43 -4.85
C LEU A 64 -6.36 -6.77 -4.70
N LEU A 65 -5.51 -6.25 -5.60
CA LEU A 65 -4.06 -6.46 -5.55
C LEU A 65 -3.44 -5.85 -4.29
N LEU A 66 -3.80 -4.61 -3.95
CA LEU A 66 -3.30 -3.94 -2.74
C LEU A 66 -3.65 -4.71 -1.46
N ILE A 67 -4.89 -5.22 -1.38
CA ILE A 67 -5.32 -6.03 -0.24
C ILE A 67 -4.54 -7.35 -0.18
N GLU A 68 -4.37 -8.04 -1.31
CA GLU A 68 -3.63 -9.31 -1.36
C GLU A 68 -2.17 -9.11 -0.92
N GLU A 69 -1.48 -8.12 -1.48
CA GLU A 69 -0.09 -7.81 -1.13
C GLU A 69 0.07 -7.48 0.35
N TRP A 70 -0.85 -6.70 0.92
CA TRP A 70 -0.83 -6.36 2.33
C TRP A 70 -1.01 -7.60 3.21
N VAL A 71 -2.00 -8.46 2.92
CA VAL A 71 -2.23 -9.70 3.65
C VAL A 71 -1.00 -10.61 3.58
N ARG A 72 -0.41 -10.75 2.39
CA ARG A 72 0.78 -11.58 2.18
C ARG A 72 2.00 -11.03 2.94
N GLY A 73 2.22 -9.72 2.93
CA GLY A 73 3.28 -9.05 3.69
C GLY A 73 3.12 -9.23 5.21
N ARG A 74 1.89 -9.10 5.72
CA ARG A 74 1.57 -9.31 7.14
C ARG A 74 1.81 -10.76 7.57
N LYS A 75 1.42 -11.73 6.74
CA LYS A 75 1.67 -13.16 6.98
C LYS A 75 3.16 -13.45 7.06
N SER A 76 3.95 -12.89 6.14
CA SER A 76 5.42 -13.02 6.15
C SER A 76 6.05 -12.46 7.43
N LEU A 77 5.64 -11.25 7.85
CA LEU A 77 6.13 -10.62 9.08
C LEU A 77 5.79 -11.47 10.32
N ASN A 78 4.57 -12.00 10.40
CA ASN A 78 4.14 -12.83 11.51
C ASN A 78 4.96 -14.14 11.57
N ASN A 79 5.20 -14.78 10.43
CA ASN A 79 6.02 -15.99 10.36
C ASN A 79 7.46 -15.73 10.85
N LYS A 80 8.08 -14.62 10.42
CA LYS A 80 9.42 -14.24 10.90
C LYS A 80 9.45 -14.04 12.42
N ARG A 81 8.45 -13.34 12.99
CA ARG A 81 8.35 -13.15 14.44
C ARG A 81 8.19 -14.46 15.21
N GLN A 82 7.43 -15.41 14.68
CA GLN A 82 7.26 -16.73 15.29
C GLN A 82 8.57 -17.54 15.29
N ILE A 83 9.33 -17.47 14.20
CA ILE A 83 10.65 -18.12 14.10
C ILE A 83 11.62 -17.52 15.13
N GLU A 84 11.70 -16.19 15.22
CA GLU A 84 12.54 -15.51 16.22
C GLU A 84 12.12 -15.87 17.66
N MET A 85 10.80 -15.92 17.93
CA MET A 85 10.29 -16.31 19.25
C MET A 85 10.64 -17.75 19.62
N ASN A 86 10.54 -18.69 18.67
CA ASN A 86 10.92 -20.08 18.90
C ASN A 86 12.42 -20.23 19.15
N LYS A 87 13.25 -19.44 18.45
CA LYS A 87 14.70 -19.40 18.67
C LYS A 87 15.03 -18.91 20.08
N MET A 88 14.37 -17.84 20.55
CA MET A 88 14.53 -17.33 21.92
C MET A 88 14.12 -18.40 22.95
N LYS A 89 12.94 -19.03 22.81
CA LYS A 89 12.49 -20.11 23.70
C LYS A 89 13.47 -21.28 23.79
N SER A 90 14.09 -21.67 22.67
CA SER A 90 15.06 -22.78 22.65
C SER A 90 16.38 -22.46 23.37
N HIS A 91 16.74 -21.18 23.49
CA HIS A 91 17.92 -20.76 24.25
C HIS A 91 17.61 -20.54 25.74
N ASP A 92 16.39 -20.12 26.07
CA ASP A 92 15.93 -19.94 27.46
C ASP A 92 15.68 -21.27 28.20
N LEU A 93 15.34 -22.34 27.48
CA LEU A 93 15.09 -23.67 28.04
C LEU A 93 16.39 -24.48 28.29
N LYS A 94 17.56 -23.88 28.06
CA LYS A 94 18.87 -24.52 28.15
C LYS A 94 19.69 -23.91 29.28
#